data_AF-A0A9F5ICX2-F1
#
_entry.id   AF-A0A9F5ICX2-F1
#
_cell.length_a   1.000
_cell.length_b   1.000
_cell.length_c   1.000
_cell.angle_alpha   90.00
_cell.angle_beta   90.00
_cell.angle_gamma   90.00
#
_symmetry.space_group_name_H-M   'P 1'
#
loop_
_entity.id
_entity.type
_entity.pdbx_description
1 polymer ?
#
loop_
_entity_poly.entity_id
_entity_poly.type
_entity_poly.pdbx_seq_one_letter_code
_entity_poly.pdbx_strand_id
1 'polypeptide(L)'
;MNHGILALVSSIGCTSAGSLQSLADAMHIPHLFIQRSTAGTPRSGCGTTRSNRNDDYTLFVRPPVYINDVILRVVTEYAWQKFIIFYDSEYDIRGIQEFLDKVSQQGMDVALQKVENNINKMITGLFTTMRIEELNRYRDTLRRAILVMNPSTAKSFIAEVVEANLVAFDCHWIIINEEINDGDVQDLVRKSIGRLTIIRQSFPVPQNISQRCFRGNHRISSSLCDPKDPFSQNMEITNLYIYDTVLLLANAFHKKLEDRKWHSMASLTCIRKNSKPWQGGRSMLDTIKKGGVNGLTGDLEFADNGGNPNVLFEILGTNYGEELSRGIRK
;
A
#
# COMPACT_ATOMS: atom_id res chain seq x y z
N MET A 1 28.41 -24.34 -1.80
CA MET A 1 28.51 -23.76 -3.15
C MET A 1 27.38 -22.75 -3.28
N ASN A 2 27.61 -21.58 -3.88
CA ASN A 2 26.52 -20.64 -4.13
C ASN A 2 25.71 -21.13 -5.33
N HIS A 3 24.40 -21.25 -5.17
CA HIS A 3 23.50 -21.58 -6.27
C HIS A 3 23.44 -20.40 -7.25
N GLY A 4 23.53 -20.67 -8.55
CA GLY A 4 23.30 -19.65 -9.58
C GLY A 4 21.80 -19.36 -9.71
N ILE A 5 21.44 -18.10 -9.93
CA ILE A 5 20.05 -17.65 -10.10
C ILE A 5 19.91 -16.79 -11.36
N LEU A 6 18.71 -16.75 -11.94
CA LEU A 6 18.38 -15.94 -13.12
C LEU A 6 17.76 -14.59 -12.76
N ALA A 7 17.12 -14.52 -11.59
CA ALA A 7 16.52 -13.32 -11.02
C ALA A 7 16.44 -13.49 -9.49
N LEU A 8 16.39 -12.37 -8.78
CA LEU A 8 16.13 -12.30 -7.35
C LEU A 8 14.76 -11.66 -7.13
N VAL A 9 13.87 -12.35 -6.41
CA VAL A 9 12.59 -11.77 -5.95
C VAL A 9 12.74 -11.45 -4.47
N SER A 10 12.41 -10.23 -4.07
CA SER A 10 12.40 -9.84 -2.66
C SER A 10 11.04 -9.27 -2.24
N SER A 11 10.57 -9.70 -1.07
CA SER A 11 9.38 -9.14 -0.41
C SER A 11 9.80 -8.65 0.96
N ILE A 12 10.22 -7.38 1.06
CA ILE A 12 10.89 -6.83 2.25
C ILE A 12 10.57 -5.35 2.44
N GLY A 13 10.80 -4.84 3.65
CA GLY A 13 10.70 -3.42 3.97
C GLY A 13 11.90 -2.61 3.48
N CYS A 14 11.80 -1.28 3.59
CA CYS A 14 12.78 -0.34 3.04
C CYS A 14 14.18 -0.45 3.67
N THR A 15 14.29 -0.89 4.93
CA THR A 15 15.56 -0.99 5.66
C THR A 15 16.63 -1.81 4.92
N SER A 16 16.22 -2.89 4.26
CA SER A 16 17.14 -3.79 3.52
C SER A 16 17.04 -3.62 2.01
N ALA A 17 16.06 -2.86 1.51
CA ALA A 17 15.80 -2.71 0.08
C ALA A 17 17.00 -2.09 -0.66
N GLY A 18 17.58 -1.02 -0.11
CA GLY A 18 18.74 -0.36 -0.72
C GLY A 18 19.98 -1.26 -0.81
N SER A 19 20.20 -2.09 0.21
CA SER A 19 21.30 -3.07 0.23
C SER A 19 21.13 -4.15 -0.84
N LEU A 20 19.91 -4.67 -1.01
CA LEU A 20 19.60 -5.66 -2.05
C LEU A 20 19.66 -5.05 -3.46
N GLN A 21 19.17 -3.82 -3.64
CA GLN A 21 19.29 -3.09 -4.90
C GLN A 21 20.76 -2.90 -5.28
N SER A 22 21.58 -2.39 -4.36
CA SER A 22 23.02 -2.18 -4.61
C SER A 22 23.76 -3.48 -4.93
N LEU A 23 23.36 -4.60 -4.29
CA LEU A 23 23.89 -5.92 -4.57
C LEU A 23 23.47 -6.42 -5.96
N ALA A 24 22.20 -6.24 -6.33
CA ALA A 24 21.67 -6.61 -7.64
C ALA A 24 22.42 -5.88 -8.76
N ASP A 25 22.62 -4.56 -8.58
CA ASP A 25 23.36 -3.71 -9.49
C ASP A 25 24.82 -4.17 -9.64
N ALA A 26 25.49 -4.47 -8.53
CA ALA A 26 26.89 -4.92 -8.57
C ALA A 26 27.07 -6.30 -9.24
N MET A 27 26.08 -7.18 -9.13
CA MET A 27 26.16 -8.57 -9.61
C MET A 27 25.45 -8.79 -10.95
N HIS A 28 24.84 -7.75 -11.52
CA HIS A 28 23.97 -7.81 -12.70
C HIS A 28 22.87 -8.88 -12.56
N ILE A 29 22.24 -8.96 -11.39
CA ILE A 29 21.12 -9.89 -11.16
C ILE A 29 19.82 -9.11 -11.24
N PRO A 30 18.92 -9.39 -12.21
CA PRO A 30 17.60 -8.77 -12.24
C PRO A 30 16.87 -8.98 -10.91
N HIS A 31 16.43 -7.89 -10.31
CA HIS A 31 15.85 -7.87 -8.98
C HIS A 31 14.42 -7.34 -9.05
N LEU A 32 13.45 -8.17 -8.70
CA LEU A 32 12.04 -7.80 -8.63
C LEU A 32 11.70 -7.53 -7.17
N PHE A 33 11.52 -6.25 -6.85
CA PHE A 33 11.32 -5.76 -5.50
C PHE A 33 9.83 -5.52 -5.21
N ILE A 34 9.31 -6.24 -4.23
CA ILE A 34 7.96 -6.10 -3.68
C ILE A 34 8.08 -5.44 -2.31
N GLN A 35 7.73 -4.15 -2.22
CA GLN A 35 7.80 -3.41 -0.96
C GLN A 35 6.74 -3.93 0.04
N ARG A 36 7.18 -4.33 1.23
CA ARG A 36 6.32 -4.58 2.40
C ARG A 36 6.28 -3.35 3.31
N SER A 37 5.11 -3.03 3.86
CA SER A 37 4.99 -2.07 4.97
C SER A 37 5.10 -2.81 6.31
N THR A 38 5.48 -2.07 7.35
CA THR A 38 5.56 -2.61 8.71
C THR A 38 4.17 -2.67 9.33
N ALA A 39 3.76 -3.83 9.83
CA ALA A 39 2.49 -4.00 10.57
C ALA A 39 1.23 -3.45 9.85
N GLY A 40 1.21 -3.46 8.51
CA GLY A 40 0.08 -2.96 7.72
C GLY A 40 -0.07 -1.43 7.71
N THR A 41 0.93 -0.67 8.17
CA THR A 41 0.92 0.81 8.05
C THR A 41 0.87 1.21 6.56
N PRO A 42 0.24 2.34 6.18
CA PRO A 42 0.25 2.80 4.80
C PRO A 42 1.69 2.98 4.30
N ARG A 43 1.95 2.62 3.04
CA ARG A 43 3.30 2.74 2.48
C ARG A 43 3.73 4.19 2.32
N SER A 44 5.02 4.42 2.52
CA SER A 44 5.75 5.59 2.03
C SER A 44 6.86 5.11 1.10
N GLY A 45 7.31 5.95 0.17
CA GLY A 45 8.41 5.59 -0.74
C GLY A 45 9.70 5.30 0.04
N CYS A 46 10.45 4.26 -0.34
CA CYS A 46 11.68 3.89 0.38
C CYS A 46 12.82 4.95 0.30
N GLY A 47 12.67 5.98 -0.53
CA GLY A 47 13.65 7.06 -0.68
C GLY A 47 15.03 6.57 -1.13
N THR A 48 15.12 5.40 -1.78
CA THR A 48 16.39 4.86 -2.25
C THR A 48 16.93 5.77 -3.35
N THR A 49 18.05 6.42 -3.06
CA THR A 49 18.77 7.25 -4.03
C THR A 49 19.35 6.33 -5.10
N ARG A 50 18.74 6.33 -6.28
CA ARG A 50 19.32 5.69 -7.46
C ARG A 50 20.72 6.25 -7.70
N SER A 51 21.73 5.38 -7.70
CA SER A 51 23.04 5.76 -8.18
C SER A 51 22.97 5.90 -9.70
N ASN A 52 22.93 7.14 -10.21
CA ASN A 52 22.96 7.41 -11.65
C ASN A 52 24.28 6.96 -12.33
N ARG A 53 25.23 6.40 -11.58
CA ARG A 53 26.52 5.93 -12.09
C ARG A 53 26.48 4.48 -12.58
N ASN A 54 25.55 3.68 -12.07
CA ASN A 54 25.44 2.26 -12.40
C ASN A 54 24.11 1.98 -13.09
N ASP A 55 24.08 0.92 -13.90
CA ASP A 55 22.82 0.36 -14.40
C ASP A 55 21.96 -0.12 -13.22
N ASP A 56 20.68 0.26 -13.20
CA ASP A 56 19.73 -0.21 -12.18
C ASP A 56 19.14 -1.55 -12.60
N TYR A 57 19.39 -2.57 -11.78
CA TYR A 57 18.88 -3.93 -11.96
C TYR A 57 17.59 -4.20 -11.19
N THR A 58 17.05 -3.20 -10.49
CA THR A 58 15.81 -3.33 -9.70
C THR A 58 14.59 -2.86 -10.46
N LEU A 59 13.58 -3.72 -10.52
CA LEU A 59 12.24 -3.43 -11.00
C LEU A 59 11.27 -3.37 -9.81
N PHE A 60 10.55 -2.26 -9.68
CA PHE A 60 9.61 -2.00 -8.58
C PHE A 60 8.24 -2.57 -8.94
N VAL A 61 7.92 -3.73 -8.37
CA VAL A 61 6.72 -4.52 -8.73
C VAL A 61 5.44 -3.86 -8.24
N ARG A 62 5.45 -3.30 -7.03
CA ARG A 62 4.33 -2.49 -6.55
C ARG A 62 4.38 -1.11 -7.22
N PRO A 63 3.22 -0.51 -7.52
CA PRO A 63 3.18 0.83 -8.07
C PRO A 63 3.72 1.88 -7.08
N PRO A 64 4.07 3.07 -7.59
CA PRO A 64 4.36 4.23 -6.76
C PRO A 64 3.29 4.47 -5.71
N VAL A 65 3.67 5.09 -4.59
CA VAL A 65 2.72 5.47 -3.55
C VAL A 65 2.00 6.73 -4.02
N TYR A 66 0.67 6.66 -4.15
CA TYR A 66 -0.19 7.78 -4.58
C TYR A 66 -1.12 8.30 -3.46
N ILE A 67 -0.86 7.93 -2.20
CA ILE A 67 -1.68 8.33 -1.04
C ILE A 67 -1.84 9.85 -0.97
N ASN A 68 -0.75 10.60 -1.19
CA ASN A 68 -0.70 12.06 -1.24
C ASN A 68 -1.65 12.66 -2.30
N ASP A 69 -1.67 12.13 -3.51
CA ASP A 69 -2.48 12.66 -4.60
C ASP A 69 -3.97 12.32 -4.41
N VAL A 70 -4.24 11.08 -4.01
CA VAL A 70 -5.60 10.62 -3.76
C VAL A 70 -6.23 11.38 -2.60
N ILE A 71 -5.51 11.52 -1.48
CA ILE A 71 -6.05 12.24 -0.31
C ILE A 71 -6.26 13.73 -0.62
N LEU A 72 -5.34 14.37 -1.34
CA LEU A 72 -5.51 15.76 -1.76
C LEU A 72 -6.77 15.95 -2.59
N ARG A 73 -7.01 15.05 -3.56
CA ARG A 73 -8.22 15.14 -4.38
C ARG A 73 -9.47 15.02 -3.52
N VAL A 74 -9.50 14.05 -2.62
CA VAL A 74 -10.69 13.79 -1.77
C VAL A 74 -10.98 14.96 -0.82
N VAL A 75 -9.98 15.52 -0.15
CA VAL A 75 -10.21 16.68 0.75
C VAL A 75 -10.65 17.92 -0.02
N THR A 76 -10.15 18.09 -1.25
CA THR A 76 -10.56 19.18 -2.16
C THR A 76 -12.02 19.03 -2.57
N GLU A 77 -12.45 17.82 -2.97
CA GLU A 77 -13.85 17.52 -3.33
C GLU A 77 -14.81 17.72 -2.15
N TYR A 78 -14.36 17.42 -0.92
CA TYR A 78 -15.14 17.71 0.28
C TYR A 78 -15.05 19.16 0.76
N ALA A 79 -14.28 20.02 0.08
CA ALA A 79 -14.05 21.41 0.44
C ALA A 79 -13.60 21.60 1.90
N TRP A 80 -12.79 20.68 2.43
CA TRP A 80 -12.27 20.80 3.79
C TRP A 80 -11.28 21.97 3.90
N GLN A 81 -11.40 22.77 4.95
CA GLN A 81 -10.50 23.91 5.24
C GLN A 81 -9.70 23.75 6.53
N LYS A 82 -10.19 22.91 7.45
CA LYS A 82 -9.57 22.61 8.74
C LYS A 82 -9.75 21.14 9.08
N PHE A 83 -8.68 20.43 9.40
CA PHE A 83 -8.73 19.01 9.75
C PHE A 83 -7.45 18.54 10.48
N ILE A 84 -7.52 17.36 11.09
CA ILE A 84 -6.37 16.71 11.73
C ILE A 84 -5.98 15.42 11.01
N ILE A 85 -4.68 15.18 10.87
CA ILE A 85 -4.13 13.94 10.35
C ILE A 85 -3.59 13.13 11.52
N PHE A 86 -4.17 11.96 11.73
CA PHE A 86 -3.67 10.95 12.65
C PHE A 86 -2.87 9.90 11.90
N TYR A 87 -1.71 9.54 12.41
CA TYR A 87 -0.87 8.50 11.82
C TYR A 87 -0.34 7.53 12.89
N ASP A 88 -0.15 6.27 12.54
CA ASP A 88 0.37 5.28 13.50
C ASP A 88 1.88 5.43 13.75
N SER A 89 2.38 4.67 14.72
CA SER A 89 3.77 4.71 15.17
C SER A 89 4.80 4.25 14.12
N GLU A 90 4.35 3.49 13.11
CA GLU A 90 5.19 2.94 12.05
C GLU A 90 5.15 3.78 10.77
N TYR A 91 4.21 4.72 10.66
CA TYR A 91 4.03 5.52 9.45
C TYR A 91 5.18 6.51 9.25
N ASP A 92 5.79 6.46 8.07
CA ASP A 92 6.81 7.42 7.65
C ASP A 92 6.17 8.67 7.04
N ILE A 93 6.10 9.74 7.82
CA ILE A 93 5.46 11.02 7.47
C ILE A 93 6.02 11.70 6.21
N ARG A 94 7.20 11.28 5.71
CA ARG A 94 7.70 11.75 4.40
C ARG A 94 6.73 11.40 3.26
N GLY A 95 5.89 10.37 3.44
CA GLY A 95 4.85 9.99 2.48
C GLY A 95 3.76 11.04 2.27
N ILE A 96 3.57 11.97 3.20
CA ILE A 96 2.60 13.07 3.10
C ILE A 96 3.25 14.45 2.96
N GLN A 97 4.57 14.55 2.79
CA GLN A 97 5.26 15.85 2.71
C GLN A 97 4.68 16.75 1.61
N GLU A 98 4.45 16.20 0.41
CA GLU A 98 3.92 16.95 -0.73
C GLU A 98 2.45 17.35 -0.50
N PHE A 99 1.69 16.49 0.18
CA PHE A 99 0.33 16.80 0.58
C PHE A 99 0.32 18.00 1.55
N LEU A 100 1.18 17.97 2.58
CA LEU A 100 1.32 19.04 3.57
C LEU A 100 1.75 20.37 2.92
N ASP A 101 2.66 20.33 1.94
CA ASP A 101 3.07 21.52 1.18
C ASP A 101 1.87 22.11 0.41
N LYS A 102 1.11 21.27 -0.30
CA LYS A 102 -0.03 21.72 -1.12
C LYS A 102 -1.17 22.29 -0.27
N VAL A 103 -1.51 21.68 0.88
CA VAL A 103 -2.57 22.21 1.76
C VAL A 103 -2.13 23.50 2.47
N SER A 104 -0.85 23.64 2.79
CA SER A 104 -0.28 24.88 3.35
C SER A 104 -0.33 26.03 2.33
N GLN A 105 0.01 25.75 1.07
CA GLN A 105 -0.09 26.73 -0.03
C GLN A 105 -1.53 27.21 -0.27
N GLN A 106 -2.51 26.35 0.02
CA GLN A 106 -3.94 26.68 -0.06
C GLN A 106 -4.49 27.36 1.20
N GLY A 107 -3.67 27.53 2.24
CA GLY A 107 -4.07 28.18 3.49
C GLY A 107 -4.98 27.34 4.39
N MET A 108 -4.97 26.01 4.24
CA MET A 108 -5.74 25.11 5.09
C MET A 108 -5.11 24.97 6.49
N ASP A 109 -5.94 24.85 7.53
CA ASP A 109 -5.51 24.60 8.92
C ASP A 109 -5.41 23.09 9.18
N VAL A 110 -4.19 22.56 9.13
CA VAL A 110 -3.91 21.11 9.22
C VAL A 110 -3.08 20.79 10.44
N ALA A 111 -3.65 20.01 11.36
CA ALA A 111 -2.94 19.47 12.51
C ALA A 111 -2.37 18.07 12.21
N LEU A 112 -1.26 17.71 12.86
CA LEU A 112 -0.63 16.40 12.80
C LEU A 112 -0.52 15.80 14.19
N GLN A 113 -0.95 14.55 14.35
CA GLN A 113 -0.84 13.84 15.62
C GLN A 113 -0.55 12.36 15.42
N LYS A 114 0.57 11.91 15.99
CA LYS A 114 0.88 10.47 16.06
C LYS A 114 -0.05 9.78 17.06
N VAL A 115 -0.59 8.63 16.70
CA VAL A 115 -1.38 7.75 17.57
C VAL A 115 -0.45 6.72 18.18
N GLU A 116 -0.34 6.74 19.50
CA GLU A 116 0.46 5.76 20.24
C GLU A 116 -0.20 4.37 20.24
N ASN A 117 0.60 3.31 20.29
CA ASN A 117 0.09 1.93 20.29
C ASN A 117 -0.87 1.67 21.47
N ASN A 118 -0.66 2.33 22.61
CA ASN A 118 -1.57 2.31 23.74
C ASN A 118 -2.55 3.49 23.68
N ILE A 119 -3.60 3.31 22.87
CA ILE A 119 -4.64 4.32 22.61
C ILE A 119 -5.38 4.71 23.89
N ASN A 120 -5.76 3.75 24.73
CA ASN A 120 -6.46 4.01 25.98
C ASN A 120 -5.65 4.94 26.90
N LYS A 121 -4.34 4.68 27.04
CA LYS A 121 -3.44 5.56 27.80
C LYS A 121 -3.30 6.93 27.16
N MET A 122 -3.23 7.01 25.82
CA MET A 122 -3.19 8.28 25.10
C MET A 122 -4.45 9.12 25.39
N ILE A 123 -5.64 8.53 25.25
CA ILE A 123 -6.91 9.22 25.47
C ILE A 123 -7.10 9.59 26.95
N THR A 124 -6.82 8.68 27.88
CA THR A 124 -6.83 9.00 29.32
C THR A 124 -5.86 10.13 29.67
N GLY A 125 -4.69 10.16 29.02
CA GLY A 125 -3.73 11.25 29.13
C GLY A 125 -4.30 12.60 28.67
N LEU A 126 -5.09 12.63 27.60
CA LEU A 126 -5.75 13.86 27.13
C LEU A 126 -6.71 14.43 28.19
N PHE A 127 -7.56 13.60 28.79
CA PHE A 127 -8.51 14.06 29.83
C PHE A 127 -7.84 14.51 31.13
N THR A 128 -6.68 13.94 31.46
CA THR A 128 -5.95 14.33 32.68
C THR A 128 -5.11 15.60 32.50
N THR A 129 -4.72 15.93 31.27
CA THR A 129 -3.85 17.07 30.97
C THR A 129 -4.59 18.30 30.46
N MET A 130 -5.69 18.13 29.71
CA MET A 130 -6.44 19.23 29.10
C MET A 130 -7.51 19.80 30.03
N ARG A 131 -7.66 21.12 30.01
CA ARG A 131 -8.82 21.81 30.61
C ARG A 131 -10.06 21.61 29.73
N ILE A 132 -11.25 21.86 30.31
CA ILE A 132 -12.55 21.71 29.61
C ILE A 132 -12.59 22.52 28.30
N GLU A 133 -12.08 23.75 28.30
CA GLU A 133 -12.05 24.61 27.11
C GLU A 133 -11.14 24.06 26.00
N GLU A 134 -9.99 23.47 26.38
CA GLU A 134 -9.06 22.83 25.45
C GLU A 134 -9.67 21.56 24.86
N LEU A 135 -10.35 20.78 25.70
CA LEU A 135 -11.06 19.59 25.28
C LEU A 135 -12.20 19.93 24.29
N ASN A 136 -12.92 21.02 24.50
CA ASN A 136 -13.94 21.49 23.56
C ASN A 136 -13.34 21.92 22.22
N ARG A 137 -12.18 22.61 22.24
CA ARG A 137 -11.44 22.93 21.00
C ARG A 137 -10.95 21.66 20.30
N TYR A 138 -10.48 20.67 21.07
CA TYR A 138 -10.04 19.39 20.53
C TYR A 138 -11.20 18.62 19.87
N ARG A 139 -12.39 18.58 20.50
CA ARG A 139 -13.61 18.01 19.91
C ARG A 139 -13.98 18.68 18.58
N ASP A 140 -13.87 20.00 18.49
CA ASP A 140 -14.11 20.71 17.22
C ASP A 140 -13.12 20.31 16.13
N THR A 141 -11.83 20.19 16.47
CA THR A 141 -10.80 19.69 15.54
C THR A 141 -11.08 18.25 15.09
N LEU A 142 -11.61 17.39 15.96
CA LEU A 142 -11.95 16.00 15.63
C LEU A 142 -13.15 15.85 14.70
N ARG A 143 -13.88 16.93 14.36
CA ARG A 143 -14.98 16.86 13.39
C ARG A 143 -14.51 16.44 12.00
N ARG A 144 -13.25 16.71 11.64
CA ARG A 144 -12.66 16.33 10.35
C ARG A 144 -11.29 15.73 10.57
N ALA A 145 -11.16 14.44 10.30
CA ALA A 145 -9.91 13.73 10.52
C ALA A 145 -9.54 12.81 9.35
N ILE A 146 -8.23 12.65 9.13
CA ILE A 146 -7.65 11.69 8.19
C ILE A 146 -6.84 10.68 9.02
N LEU A 147 -7.15 9.39 8.90
CA LEU A 147 -6.42 8.31 9.53
C LEU A 147 -5.48 7.66 8.50
N VAL A 148 -4.17 7.85 8.71
CA VAL A 148 -3.08 7.27 7.92
C VAL A 148 -2.38 6.21 8.79
N MET A 149 -3.04 5.07 8.94
CA MET A 149 -2.63 4.01 9.86
C MET A 149 -3.12 2.63 9.41
N ASN A 150 -2.58 1.58 10.02
CA ASN A 150 -3.05 0.22 9.80
C ASN A 150 -4.51 0.04 10.30
N PRO A 151 -5.28 -0.91 9.71
CA PRO A 151 -6.69 -1.12 10.07
C PRO A 151 -6.92 -1.47 11.54
N SER A 152 -6.00 -2.20 12.18
CA SER A 152 -6.15 -2.60 13.58
C SER A 152 -6.09 -1.39 14.53
N THR A 153 -5.09 -0.51 14.34
CA THR A 153 -4.98 0.75 15.09
C THR A 153 -6.18 1.66 14.82
N ALA A 154 -6.62 1.78 13.56
CA ALA A 154 -7.80 2.60 13.22
C ALA A 154 -9.07 2.12 13.94
N LYS A 155 -9.34 0.80 13.95
CA LYS A 155 -10.50 0.23 14.66
C LYS A 155 -10.47 0.53 16.14
N SER A 156 -9.32 0.33 16.80
CA SER A 156 -9.15 0.60 18.22
C SER A 156 -9.28 2.10 18.52
N PHE A 157 -8.71 2.95 17.67
CA PHE A 157 -8.74 4.40 17.84
C PHE A 157 -10.16 4.96 17.73
N ILE A 158 -10.89 4.54 16.70
CA ILE A 158 -12.30 4.93 16.50
C ILE A 158 -13.15 4.50 17.69
N ALA A 159 -13.02 3.25 18.14
CA ALA A 159 -13.80 2.76 19.29
C ALA A 159 -13.57 3.61 20.54
N GLU A 160 -12.30 3.90 20.86
CA GLU A 160 -11.96 4.65 22.08
C GLU A 160 -12.44 6.12 22.02
N VAL A 161 -12.34 6.81 20.87
CA VAL A 161 -12.83 8.20 20.77
C VAL A 161 -14.36 8.29 20.82
N VAL A 162 -15.06 7.27 20.32
CA VAL A 162 -16.52 7.18 20.36
C VAL A 162 -16.98 6.93 21.79
N GLU A 163 -16.40 5.93 22.46
CA GLU A 163 -16.71 5.60 23.85
C GLU A 163 -16.42 6.78 24.80
N ALA A 164 -15.34 7.53 24.54
CA ALA A 164 -14.97 8.73 25.30
C ALA A 164 -15.80 9.98 24.96
N ASN A 165 -16.77 9.90 24.03
CA ASN A 165 -17.56 11.05 23.57
C ASN A 165 -16.68 12.23 23.10
N LEU A 166 -15.60 11.93 22.36
CA LEU A 166 -14.73 12.93 21.75
C LEU A 166 -15.21 13.32 20.34
N VAL A 167 -16.05 12.48 19.73
CA VAL A 167 -16.69 12.72 18.43
C VAL A 167 -18.21 12.61 18.56
N ALA A 168 -18.94 13.21 17.62
CA ALA A 168 -20.39 13.15 17.52
C ALA A 168 -20.82 12.87 16.07
N PHE A 169 -22.13 12.77 15.81
CA PHE A 169 -22.68 12.39 14.50
C PHE A 169 -22.33 13.37 13.36
N ASP A 170 -21.93 14.59 13.67
CA ASP A 170 -21.47 15.61 12.71
C ASP A 170 -20.00 15.42 12.28
N CYS A 171 -19.29 14.41 12.80
CA CYS A 171 -17.92 14.13 12.37
C CYS A 171 -17.88 13.50 10.97
N HIS A 172 -16.79 13.75 10.25
CA HIS A 172 -16.48 13.12 8.97
C HIS A 172 -15.01 12.71 8.95
N TRP A 173 -14.75 11.41 9.00
CA TRP A 173 -13.40 10.85 9.01
C TRP A 173 -13.08 10.16 7.68
N ILE A 174 -11.83 10.29 7.22
CA ILE A 174 -11.28 9.61 6.05
C ILE A 174 -10.23 8.61 6.55
N ILE A 175 -10.30 7.37 6.11
CA ILE A 175 -9.24 6.37 6.34
C ILE A 175 -8.60 6.10 4.99
N ILE A 176 -7.28 6.23 4.90
CA ILE A 176 -6.54 5.94 3.68
C ILE A 176 -5.41 4.96 3.95
N ASN A 177 -5.50 3.79 3.34
CA ASN A 177 -4.47 2.77 3.34
C ASN A 177 -4.70 1.87 2.13
N GLU A 178 -3.65 1.55 1.38
CA GLU A 178 -3.77 0.62 0.25
C GLU A 178 -4.39 -0.72 0.69
N GLU A 179 -4.09 -1.17 1.90
CA GLU A 179 -4.38 -2.51 2.40
C GLU A 179 -5.45 -2.47 3.51
N ILE A 180 -6.72 -2.54 3.10
CA ILE A 180 -7.89 -2.66 3.98
C ILE A 180 -8.80 -3.75 3.39
N ASN A 181 -8.91 -4.91 4.04
CA ASN A 181 -9.76 -5.98 3.50
C ASN A 181 -11.26 -5.73 3.79
N ASP A 182 -12.14 -6.55 3.22
CA ASP A 182 -13.59 -6.37 3.38
C ASP A 182 -14.05 -6.55 4.84
N GLY A 183 -13.42 -7.45 5.59
CA GLY A 183 -13.67 -7.61 7.03
C GLY A 183 -13.29 -6.36 7.82
N ASP A 184 -12.19 -5.71 7.47
CA ASP A 184 -11.76 -4.44 8.05
C ASP A 184 -12.76 -3.33 7.75
N VAL A 185 -13.22 -3.21 6.51
CA VAL A 185 -14.24 -2.23 6.11
C VAL A 185 -15.50 -2.36 6.97
N GLN A 186 -16.04 -3.59 7.09
CA GLN A 186 -17.25 -3.82 7.89
C GLN A 186 -17.06 -3.42 9.36
N ASP A 187 -15.92 -3.76 9.94
CA ASP A 187 -15.65 -3.52 11.35
C ASP A 187 -15.36 -2.03 11.64
N LEU A 188 -14.70 -1.32 10.71
CA LEU A 188 -14.51 0.13 10.76
C LEU A 188 -15.84 0.87 10.70
N VAL A 189 -16.71 0.51 9.74
CA VAL A 189 -18.06 1.09 9.61
C VAL A 189 -18.87 0.85 10.88
N ARG A 190 -18.85 -0.38 11.42
CA ARG A 190 -19.59 -0.76 12.63
C ARG A 190 -19.15 0.03 13.87
N LYS A 191 -17.85 0.33 13.99
CA LYS A 191 -17.27 1.05 15.14
C LYS A 191 -17.42 2.57 15.02
N SER A 192 -17.58 3.09 13.80
CA SER A 192 -17.69 4.53 13.55
C SER A 192 -19.10 5.08 13.84
N ILE A 193 -19.15 6.36 14.21
CA ILE A 193 -20.35 7.21 14.13
C ILE A 193 -20.09 8.34 13.14
N GLY A 194 -21.15 9.03 12.69
CA GLY A 194 -21.02 10.11 11.71
C GLY A 194 -20.63 9.58 10.33
N ARG A 195 -19.95 10.39 9.52
CA ARG A 195 -19.57 10.02 8.15
C ARG A 195 -18.18 9.39 8.10
N LEU A 196 -18.07 8.25 7.43
CA LEU A 196 -16.80 7.57 7.20
C LEU A 196 -16.55 7.45 5.69
N THR A 197 -15.34 7.81 5.27
CA THR A 197 -14.82 7.56 3.91
C THR A 197 -13.62 6.63 4.00
N ILE A 198 -13.61 5.54 3.25
CA ILE A 198 -12.51 4.58 3.23
C ILE A 198 -11.90 4.57 1.83
N ILE A 199 -10.60 4.78 1.75
CA ILE A 199 -9.82 4.80 0.52
C ILE A 199 -8.84 3.64 0.58
N ARG A 200 -8.97 2.69 -0.35
CA ARG A 200 -8.09 1.52 -0.44
C ARG A 200 -7.74 1.16 -1.87
N GLN A 201 -6.68 0.38 -2.05
CA GLN A 201 -6.33 -0.15 -3.36
C GLN A 201 -7.35 -1.21 -3.76
N SER A 202 -7.75 -1.21 -5.04
CA SER A 202 -8.57 -2.25 -5.64
C SER A 202 -7.85 -2.85 -6.85
N PHE A 203 -8.24 -4.08 -7.20
CA PHE A 203 -7.63 -4.82 -8.31
C PHE A 203 -8.71 -5.14 -9.37
N PRO A 204 -8.46 -4.83 -10.65
CA PRO A 204 -9.41 -5.09 -11.72
C PRO A 204 -9.41 -6.58 -12.08
N VAL A 205 -10.13 -7.39 -11.30
CA VAL A 205 -10.32 -8.82 -11.57
C VAL A 205 -11.60 -9.06 -12.40
N PRO A 206 -11.60 -10.04 -13.33
CA PRO A 206 -12.79 -10.37 -14.12
C PRO A 206 -14.02 -10.66 -13.24
N GLN A 207 -15.16 -10.06 -13.60
CA GLN A 207 -16.42 -10.25 -12.87
C GLN A 207 -16.98 -11.66 -13.03
N ASN A 208 -16.74 -12.30 -14.19
CA ASN A 208 -17.21 -13.65 -14.45
C ASN A 208 -16.44 -14.67 -13.60
N ILE A 209 -17.16 -15.40 -12.74
CA ILE A 209 -16.60 -16.40 -11.82
C ILE A 209 -15.77 -17.44 -12.57
N SER A 210 -16.22 -17.88 -13.75
CA SER A 210 -15.51 -18.89 -14.56
C SER A 210 -14.16 -18.37 -15.10
N GLN A 211 -13.99 -17.05 -15.23
CA GLN A 211 -12.76 -16.43 -15.73
C GLN A 211 -11.87 -15.91 -14.59
N ARG A 212 -12.38 -15.83 -13.35
CA ARG A 212 -11.66 -15.24 -12.22
C ARG A 212 -10.37 -15.99 -11.89
N CYS A 213 -10.39 -17.30 -12.04
CA CYS A 213 -9.26 -18.20 -11.82
C CYS A 213 -8.51 -18.59 -13.10
N PHE A 214 -8.71 -17.85 -14.20
CA PHE A 214 -8.00 -18.07 -15.46
C PHE A 214 -7.47 -16.75 -16.02
N ARG A 215 -6.33 -16.83 -16.71
CA ARG A 215 -5.71 -15.73 -17.46
C ARG A 215 -5.29 -16.25 -18.81
N GLY A 216 -6.17 -16.09 -19.80
CA GLY A 216 -6.08 -16.87 -21.03
C GLY A 216 -6.12 -18.37 -20.71
N ASN A 217 -5.08 -19.10 -21.08
CA ASN A 217 -4.95 -20.53 -20.80
C ASN A 217 -4.25 -20.85 -19.46
N HIS A 218 -3.77 -19.84 -18.74
CA HIS A 218 -3.13 -20.03 -17.43
C HIS A 218 -4.19 -20.21 -16.34
N ARG A 219 -4.15 -21.35 -15.62
CA ARG A 219 -5.07 -21.65 -14.52
C ARG A 219 -4.44 -21.25 -13.18
N ILE A 220 -5.17 -20.44 -12.42
CA ILE A 220 -4.81 -20.00 -11.07
C ILE A 220 -5.45 -20.96 -10.05
N SER A 221 -4.74 -21.25 -8.94
CA SER A 221 -5.29 -22.02 -7.82
C SER A 221 -6.51 -21.30 -7.25
N SER A 222 -7.62 -22.02 -7.04
CA SER A 222 -8.87 -21.46 -6.50
C SER A 222 -8.65 -20.72 -5.18
N SER A 223 -7.74 -21.20 -4.34
CA SER A 223 -7.38 -20.56 -3.06
C SER A 223 -6.88 -19.11 -3.18
N LEU A 224 -6.45 -18.69 -4.37
CA LEU A 224 -5.89 -17.34 -4.62
C LEU A 224 -6.84 -16.42 -5.41
N CYS A 225 -7.90 -16.96 -6.00
CA CYS A 225 -8.74 -16.23 -6.96
C CYS A 225 -10.24 -16.35 -6.68
N ASP A 226 -10.67 -17.37 -5.92
CA ASP A 226 -12.04 -17.48 -5.45
C ASP A 226 -12.26 -16.56 -4.26
N PRO A 227 -13.08 -15.49 -4.38
CA PRO A 227 -13.32 -14.54 -3.30
C PRO A 227 -14.08 -15.16 -2.11
N LYS A 228 -14.59 -16.38 -2.25
CA LYS A 228 -15.22 -17.14 -1.17
C LYS A 228 -14.22 -17.95 -0.35
N ASP A 229 -13.00 -18.13 -0.85
CA ASP A 229 -11.97 -18.87 -0.15
C ASP A 229 -11.40 -18.02 1.00
N PRO A 230 -11.32 -18.57 2.23
CA PRO A 230 -10.77 -17.84 3.37
C PRO A 230 -9.33 -17.38 3.17
N PHE A 231 -8.52 -18.12 2.41
CA PHE A 231 -7.16 -17.70 2.07
C PHE A 231 -7.19 -16.44 1.20
N SER A 232 -7.97 -16.46 0.11
CA SER A 232 -8.09 -15.31 -0.80
C SER A 232 -8.58 -14.04 -0.11
N GLN A 233 -9.46 -14.16 0.89
CA GLN A 233 -9.98 -13.03 1.67
C GLN A 233 -8.94 -12.40 2.61
N ASN A 234 -7.94 -13.18 3.02
CA ASN A 234 -6.90 -12.79 3.97
C ASN A 234 -5.53 -12.58 3.30
N MET A 235 -5.46 -12.61 1.97
CA MET A 235 -4.22 -12.34 1.25
C MET A 235 -3.77 -10.91 1.47
N GLU A 236 -2.50 -10.75 1.81
CA GLU A 236 -1.85 -9.44 1.77
C GLU A 236 -1.71 -8.99 0.30
N ILE A 237 -1.73 -7.68 0.07
CA ILE A 237 -1.50 -7.10 -1.26
C ILE A 237 -0.20 -7.64 -1.87
N THR A 238 0.83 -7.79 -1.03
CA THR A 238 2.13 -8.30 -1.48
C THR A 238 2.08 -9.75 -1.97
N ASN A 239 1.13 -10.57 -1.50
CA ASN A 239 0.97 -11.93 -2.00
C ASN A 239 0.49 -11.94 -3.46
N LEU A 240 -0.40 -11.01 -3.83
CA LEU A 240 -0.89 -10.85 -5.21
C LEU A 240 0.25 -10.47 -6.15
N TYR A 241 1.06 -9.49 -5.76
CA TYR A 241 2.23 -9.08 -6.55
C TYR A 241 3.29 -10.17 -6.66
N ILE A 242 3.49 -10.99 -5.63
CA ILE A 242 4.41 -12.13 -5.69
C ILE A 242 3.95 -13.16 -6.72
N TYR A 243 2.65 -13.46 -6.77
CA TYR A 243 2.09 -14.37 -7.77
C TYR A 243 2.37 -13.86 -9.20
N ASP A 244 2.04 -12.60 -9.45
CA ASP A 244 2.19 -11.99 -10.78
C ASP A 244 3.67 -11.84 -11.18
N THR A 245 4.55 -11.61 -10.20
CA THR A 245 6.01 -11.60 -10.40
C THR A 245 6.52 -12.94 -10.94
N VAL A 246 6.07 -14.04 -10.36
CA VAL A 246 6.46 -15.39 -10.80
C VAL A 246 5.93 -15.68 -12.20
N LEU A 247 4.68 -15.28 -12.48
CA LEU A 247 4.07 -15.42 -13.81
C LEU A 247 4.84 -14.61 -14.87
N LEU A 248 5.22 -13.37 -14.55
CA LEU A 248 6.03 -12.52 -15.42
C LEU A 248 7.40 -13.12 -15.71
N LEU A 249 8.09 -13.62 -14.68
CA LEU A 249 9.38 -14.29 -14.83
C LEU A 249 9.28 -15.53 -15.72
N ALA A 250 8.25 -16.36 -15.53
CA ALA A 250 8.02 -17.54 -16.36
C ALA A 250 7.87 -17.17 -17.84
N ASN A 251 7.10 -16.12 -18.16
CA ASN A 251 6.93 -15.63 -19.52
C ASN A 251 8.23 -15.04 -20.09
N ALA A 252 9.00 -14.29 -19.29
CA ALA A 252 10.30 -13.77 -19.71
C ALA A 252 11.30 -14.90 -20.03
N PHE A 253 11.34 -15.96 -19.23
CA PHE A 253 12.19 -17.13 -19.46
C PHE A 253 11.73 -17.91 -20.69
N HIS A 254 10.43 -18.12 -20.85
CA HIS A 254 9.86 -18.76 -22.04
C HIS A 254 10.29 -18.02 -23.31
N LYS A 255 10.10 -16.69 -23.34
CA LYS A 255 10.50 -15.85 -24.47
C LYS A 255 11.99 -15.96 -24.77
N LYS A 256 12.87 -16.00 -23.76
CA LYS A 256 14.31 -16.17 -24.00
C LYS A 256 14.67 -17.51 -24.64
N LEU A 257 14.00 -18.58 -24.22
CA LEU A 257 14.21 -19.92 -24.76
C LEU A 257 13.71 -19.98 -26.21
N GLU A 258 12.52 -19.45 -26.48
CA GLU A 258 11.91 -19.37 -27.81
C GLU A 258 12.79 -18.55 -28.78
N ASP A 259 13.26 -17.37 -28.35
CA ASP A 259 14.12 -16.48 -29.14
C ASP A 259 15.56 -17.03 -29.29
N ARG A 260 15.90 -18.17 -28.68
CA ARG A 260 17.25 -18.79 -28.66
C ARG A 260 18.34 -17.83 -28.14
N LYS A 261 17.98 -16.94 -27.22
CA LYS A 261 18.88 -15.93 -26.59
C LYS A 261 19.23 -16.28 -25.13
N TRP A 262 19.15 -17.56 -24.80
CA TRP A 262 19.37 -18.06 -23.45
C TRP A 262 20.83 -17.86 -23.00
N HIS A 263 20.99 -17.37 -21.77
CA HIS A 263 22.26 -17.31 -21.08
C HIS A 263 22.14 -18.11 -19.78
N SER A 264 23.01 -19.10 -19.59
CA SER A 264 22.99 -19.94 -18.39
C SER A 264 23.27 -19.12 -17.13
N MET A 265 22.63 -19.52 -16.03
CA MET A 265 22.95 -19.00 -14.70
C MET A 265 24.41 -19.29 -14.33
N ALA A 266 25.01 -18.40 -13.54
CA ALA A 266 26.39 -18.55 -13.07
C ALA A 266 26.41 -18.63 -11.53
N SER A 267 27.30 -19.46 -10.99
CA SER A 267 27.61 -19.41 -9.56
C SER A 267 28.46 -18.17 -9.29
N LEU A 268 27.87 -17.18 -8.61
CA LEU A 268 28.53 -15.92 -8.31
C LEU A 268 29.10 -15.92 -6.89
N THR A 269 30.14 -15.13 -6.68
CA THR A 269 30.70 -14.87 -5.35
C THR A 269 30.65 -13.38 -5.06
N CYS A 270 30.12 -13.01 -3.89
CA CYS A 270 30.10 -11.64 -3.40
C CYS A 270 31.32 -11.39 -2.51
N ILE A 271 31.71 -10.11 -2.35
CA ILE A 271 32.75 -9.67 -1.40
C ILE A 271 34.09 -10.43 -1.62
N ARG A 272 34.49 -10.59 -2.89
CA ARG A 272 35.82 -11.08 -3.27
C ARG A 272 36.48 -10.11 -4.24
N LYS A 273 37.81 -9.98 -4.16
CA LYS A 273 38.60 -9.07 -5.01
C LYS A 273 38.38 -9.27 -6.52
N ASN A 274 38.03 -10.50 -6.93
CA ASN A 274 37.83 -10.87 -8.33
C ASN A 274 36.37 -11.26 -8.64
N SER A 275 35.40 -10.78 -7.85
CA SER A 275 33.98 -10.98 -8.13
C SER A 275 33.64 -10.41 -9.51
N LYS A 276 32.95 -11.20 -10.34
CA LYS A 276 32.46 -10.79 -11.65
C LYS A 276 30.93 -10.83 -11.66
N PRO A 277 30.26 -9.87 -12.33
CA PRO A 277 28.82 -9.90 -12.48
C PRO A 277 28.38 -10.99 -13.47
N TRP A 278 27.09 -11.34 -13.43
CA TRP A 278 26.52 -12.27 -14.39
C TRP A 278 26.43 -11.65 -15.79
N GLN A 279 27.07 -12.29 -16.77
CA GLN A 279 27.13 -11.79 -18.15
C GLN A 279 25.75 -11.78 -18.84
N GLY A 280 24.86 -12.72 -18.48
CA GLY A 280 23.49 -12.78 -19.01
C GLY A 280 22.53 -11.77 -18.37
N GLY A 281 22.97 -11.08 -17.32
CA GLY A 281 22.15 -10.22 -16.49
C GLY A 281 21.42 -9.13 -17.23
N ARG A 282 22.15 -8.36 -18.06
CA ARG A 282 21.58 -7.22 -18.78
C ARG A 282 20.48 -7.66 -19.75
N SER A 283 20.77 -8.68 -20.56
CA SER A 283 19.80 -9.24 -21.49
C SER A 283 18.56 -9.77 -20.75
N MET A 284 18.75 -10.42 -19.59
CA MET A 284 17.65 -10.90 -18.76
C MET A 284 16.77 -9.78 -18.22
N LEU A 285 17.39 -8.76 -17.62
CA LEU A 285 16.69 -7.58 -17.13
C LEU A 285 15.85 -6.92 -18.24
N ASP A 286 16.44 -6.69 -19.42
CA ASP A 286 15.75 -6.04 -20.53
C ASP A 286 14.55 -6.88 -21.04
N THR A 287 14.62 -8.22 -20.93
CA THR A 287 13.50 -9.10 -21.33
C THR A 287 12.39 -9.08 -20.29
N ILE A 288 12.73 -9.08 -19.00
CA ILE A 288 11.75 -8.99 -17.90
C ILE A 288 11.06 -7.62 -17.94
N LYS A 289 11.84 -6.54 -18.08
CA LYS A 289 11.33 -5.16 -18.10
C LYS A 289 10.34 -4.89 -19.24
N LYS A 290 10.56 -5.50 -20.40
CA LYS A 290 9.67 -5.40 -21.57
C LYS A 290 8.51 -6.41 -21.55
N GLY A 291 8.48 -7.32 -20.57
CA GLY A 291 7.40 -8.26 -20.39
C GLY A 291 6.18 -7.58 -19.75
N GLY A 292 5.02 -8.19 -19.95
CA GLY A 292 3.78 -7.84 -19.26
C GLY A 292 2.92 -9.07 -19.08
N VAL A 293 2.17 -9.14 -17.97
CA VAL A 293 1.25 -10.24 -17.68
C VAL A 293 -0.05 -9.73 -17.09
N ASN A 294 -1.16 -10.41 -17.40
CA ASN A 294 -2.42 -10.22 -16.71
C ASN A 294 -2.55 -11.29 -15.60
N GLY A 295 -2.61 -10.85 -14.35
CA GLY A 295 -2.55 -11.70 -13.16
C GLY A 295 -3.59 -11.35 -12.09
N LEU A 296 -3.29 -11.58 -10.83
CA LEU A 296 -4.14 -11.28 -9.68
C LEU A 296 -4.29 -9.78 -9.44
N THR A 297 -3.29 -8.98 -9.83
CA THR A 297 -3.27 -7.51 -9.65
C THR A 297 -3.84 -6.75 -10.85
N GLY A 298 -4.31 -7.45 -11.88
CA GLY A 298 -4.58 -6.86 -13.20
C GLY A 298 -3.35 -6.99 -14.08
N ASP A 299 -2.96 -5.91 -14.75
CA ASP A 299 -1.76 -5.90 -15.59
C ASP A 299 -0.51 -5.54 -14.78
N LEU A 300 0.46 -6.46 -14.74
CA LEU A 300 1.81 -6.21 -14.22
C LEU A 300 2.78 -6.04 -15.39
N GLU A 301 3.32 -4.84 -15.51
CA GLU A 301 4.33 -4.44 -16.49
C GLU A 301 5.26 -3.38 -15.88
N PHE A 302 6.27 -2.92 -16.63
CA PHE A 302 7.21 -1.90 -16.16
C PHE A 302 7.38 -0.78 -17.16
N ALA A 303 7.28 0.46 -16.67
CA ALA A 303 7.61 1.64 -17.45
C ALA A 303 9.15 1.80 -17.63
N ASP A 304 9.56 2.81 -18.39
CA ASP A 304 10.99 3.10 -18.64
C ASP A 304 11.78 3.37 -17.36
N ASN A 305 11.13 3.88 -16.33
CA ASN A 305 11.74 4.07 -15.01
C ASN A 305 11.85 2.75 -14.20
N GLY A 306 11.43 1.60 -14.72
CA GLY A 306 11.49 0.30 -14.06
C GLY A 306 10.45 0.09 -12.96
N GLY A 307 9.46 0.98 -12.82
CA GLY A 307 8.34 0.83 -11.90
C GLY A 307 7.06 0.37 -12.60
N ASN A 308 6.24 -0.38 -11.88
CA ASN A 308 4.89 -0.71 -12.32
C ASN A 308 4.00 0.55 -12.31
N PRO A 309 3.38 0.95 -13.44
CA PRO A 309 2.55 2.15 -13.49
C PRO A 309 1.12 1.91 -12.99
N ASN A 310 0.67 0.65 -12.89
CA ASN A 310 -0.75 0.31 -12.76
C ASN A 310 -1.21 0.29 -11.30
N VAL A 311 -2.17 1.16 -10.97
CA VAL A 311 -2.80 1.25 -9.65
C VAL A 311 -4.23 1.75 -9.79
N LEU A 312 -5.12 1.23 -8.95
CA LEU A 312 -6.50 1.69 -8.83
C LEU A 312 -6.85 1.85 -7.35
N PHE A 313 -7.50 2.95 -7.01
CA PHE A 313 -8.09 3.15 -5.69
C PHE A 313 -9.61 3.14 -5.82
N GLU A 314 -10.28 2.54 -4.86
CA GLU A 314 -11.72 2.72 -4.66
C GLU A 314 -11.98 3.58 -3.42
N ILE A 315 -13.07 4.34 -3.47
CA ILE A 315 -13.50 5.24 -2.40
C ILE A 315 -14.88 4.79 -1.95
N LEU A 316 -14.95 4.26 -0.73
CA LEU A 316 -16.18 3.82 -0.09
C LEU A 316 -16.65 4.92 0.86
N GLY A 317 -17.97 5.05 1.02
CA GLY A 317 -18.57 6.03 1.95
C GLY A 317 -19.75 5.43 2.68
N THR A 318 -19.86 5.70 3.98
CA THR A 318 -21.09 5.44 4.71
C THR A 318 -22.16 6.46 4.31
N ASN A 319 -23.42 5.99 4.25
CA ASN A 319 -24.58 6.84 4.16
C ASN A 319 -25.52 6.49 5.32
N TYR A 320 -25.60 7.36 6.33
CA TYR A 320 -26.59 7.22 7.39
C TYR A 320 -27.85 7.96 6.94
N GLY A 321 -28.86 7.21 6.50
CA GLY A 321 -30.15 7.80 6.16
C GLY A 321 -30.79 8.46 7.39
N GLU A 322 -31.31 9.67 7.21
CA GLU A 322 -32.02 10.46 8.24
C GLU A 322 -33.31 9.78 8.77
N GLU A 323 -33.69 8.59 8.29
CA GLU A 323 -34.97 7.94 8.58
C GLU A 323 -35.09 7.32 9.98
N LEU A 324 -34.00 7.10 10.72
CA LEU A 324 -34.07 6.58 12.09
C LEU A 324 -34.68 7.56 13.11
N SER A 325 -34.94 8.80 12.71
CA SER A 325 -35.60 9.82 13.53
C SER A 325 -37.12 9.91 13.27
N ARG A 326 -37.66 9.17 12.31
CA ARG A 326 -39.10 9.21 11.97
C ARG A 326 -39.71 7.81 11.91
N GLY A 327 -39.89 7.25 13.10
CA GLY A 327 -41.11 6.48 13.40
C GLY A 327 -40.93 4.99 13.59
N ILE A 328 -41.01 4.56 14.85
CA ILE A 328 -41.94 3.49 15.24
C ILE A 328 -42.61 3.94 16.54
N ARG A 329 -43.77 4.60 16.41
CA ARG A 329 -44.86 4.41 17.38
C ARG A 329 -45.71 3.27 16.82
N LYS A 330 -45.71 2.13 17.50
CA LYS A 330 -46.88 1.29 17.66
C LYS A 330 -46.92 0.82 19.10
#